data_AF-A0A535RNM0-F1
#
_entry.id   AF-A0A535RNM0-F1
#
_cell.length_a   1.000
_cell.length_b   1.000
_cell.length_c   1.000
_cell.angle_alpha   90.00
_cell.angle_beta   90.00
_cell.angle_gamma   90.00
#
_symmetry.space_group_name_H-M   'P 1'
#
loop_
_entity.id
_entity.type
_entity.pdbx_description
1 polymer ?
#
loop_
_entity_poly.entity_id
_entity_poly.type
_entity_poly.pdbx_seq_one_letter_code
_entity_poly.pdbx_strand_id
1 'polypeptide(L)'
;MAVMDWMGSILEQIEQLRCPSCTAQLSEGMVRGLSTEESRLLIRIACAGCGETTLAIVEQVVEDAPEGVPLTNDDVLDAHDILDSFDGPPERLFRLAA
;
A
#
# COMPACT_ATOMS: atom_id res chain seq x y z
N MET A 1 -15.98 -11.95 6.94
CA MET A 1 -15.78 -10.50 6.78
C MET A 1 -14.50 -10.16 7.52
N ALA A 2 -13.37 -10.36 6.86
CA ALA A 2 -12.06 -10.10 7.47
C ALA A 2 -11.93 -8.58 7.61
N VAL A 3 -11.83 -8.10 8.84
CA VAL A 3 -11.29 -6.78 9.11
C VAL A 3 -9.81 -6.89 8.71
N MET A 4 -9.51 -6.60 7.44
CA MET A 4 -8.15 -6.52 6.92
C MET A 4 -7.33 -5.66 7.89
N ASP A 5 -6.23 -6.19 8.40
CA ASP A 5 -5.44 -5.57 9.46
C ASP A 5 -4.48 -4.52 8.88
N TRP A 6 -5.05 -3.50 8.24
CA TRP A 6 -4.32 -2.33 7.74
C TRP A 6 -3.56 -1.61 8.87
N MET A 7 -4.01 -1.76 10.11
CA MET A 7 -3.29 -1.30 11.30
C MET A 7 -1.98 -2.06 11.48
N GLY A 8 -1.97 -3.38 11.29
CA GLY A 8 -0.76 -4.21 11.32
C GLY A 8 0.31 -3.73 10.34
N SER A 9 -0.04 -3.48 9.07
CA SER A 9 0.89 -2.98 8.05
C SER A 9 1.48 -1.61 8.38
N ILE A 10 0.70 -0.75 9.04
CA ILE A 10 1.18 0.56 9.52
C ILE A 10 2.15 0.39 10.70
N LEU A 11 1.82 -0.50 11.64
CA LEU A 11 2.68 -0.76 12.80
C LEU A 11 4.04 -1.32 12.36
N GLU A 12 4.06 -2.23 11.38
CA GLU A 12 5.30 -2.78 10.82
C GLU A 12 6.16 -1.70 10.15
N GLN A 13 5.54 -0.75 9.43
CA GLN A 13 6.27 0.40 8.88
C GLN A 13 6.85 1.29 9.99
N ILE A 14 6.10 1.53 11.07
CA ILE A 14 6.56 2.34 12.21
C ILE A 14 7.74 1.68 12.93
N GLU A 15 7.75 0.35 13.05
CA GLU A 15 8.87 -0.40 13.63
C GLU A 15 10.19 -0.16 12.89
N GLN A 16 10.16 0.10 11.60
CA GLN A 16 11.37 0.35 10.81
C GLN A 16 11.88 1.79 10.94
N LEU A 17 11.10 2.70 11.53
CA LEU A 17 11.47 4.11 11.64
C LEU A 17 12.40 4.36 12.84
N ARG A 18 13.42 5.19 12.59
CA ARG A 18 14.36 5.67 13.61
C ARG A 18 14.26 7.18 13.78
N CYS A 19 14.44 7.65 15.01
CA CYS A 19 14.45 9.07 15.31
C CYS A 19 15.65 9.74 14.60
N PRO A 20 15.44 10.80 13.80
CA PRO A 20 16.53 11.49 13.13
C PRO A 20 17.48 12.23 14.10
N SER A 21 17.03 12.49 15.33
CA SER A 21 17.82 13.21 16.34
C SER A 21 18.66 12.28 17.21
N CYS A 22 18.08 11.20 17.75
CA CYS A 22 18.77 10.30 18.69
C CYS A 22 18.91 8.85 18.19
N THR A 23 18.45 8.52 16.98
CA THR A 23 18.50 7.19 16.34
C THR A 23 17.73 6.06 17.04
N ALA A 24 17.05 6.37 18.15
CA ALA A 24 16.16 5.44 18.85
C ALA A 24 15.00 4.99 17.95
N GLN A 25 14.49 3.79 18.18
CA GLN A 25 13.38 3.23 17.42
C GLN A 25 12.08 3.97 17.77
N LEU A 26 11.28 4.30 16.76
CA LEU A 26 10.08 5.12 16.93
C LEU A 26 8.82 4.32 17.29
N SER A 27 8.87 2.99 17.27
CA SER A 27 7.77 2.10 17.69
C SER A 27 7.36 2.25 19.16
N GLU A 28 8.27 2.73 20.02
CA GLU A 28 7.97 3.00 21.43
C GLU A 28 7.37 4.40 21.66
N GLY A 29 7.22 5.20 20.59
CA GLY A 29 6.72 6.57 20.65
C GLY A 29 5.19 6.67 20.67
N MET A 30 4.68 7.81 21.14
CA MET A 30 3.25 8.12 21.01
C MET A 30 2.94 8.49 19.56
N VAL A 31 2.11 7.68 18.91
CA VAL A 31 1.65 7.90 17.52
C VAL A 31 0.32 8.64 17.53
N ARG A 32 0.22 9.75 16.78
CA ARG A 32 -1.05 10.42 16.47
C ARG A 32 -1.21 10.51 14.95
N GLY A 33 -2.28 9.92 14.43
CA GLY A 33 -2.71 10.13 13.04
C GLY A 33 -3.22 11.56 12.85
N LEU A 34 -2.80 12.21 11.77
CA LEU A 34 -3.16 13.59 11.45
C LEU A 34 -4.16 13.70 10.29
N SER A 35 -4.01 12.88 9.24
CA SER A 35 -4.89 12.90 8.08
C SER A 35 -4.81 11.58 7.31
N THR A 36 -5.95 11.14 6.77
CA THR A 36 -6.06 10.03 5.81
C THR A 36 -6.45 10.64 4.46
N GLU A 37 -5.55 10.58 3.48
CA GLU A 37 -5.84 10.97 2.10
C GLU A 37 -5.53 9.78 1.19
N GLU A 38 -6.50 9.30 0.41
CA GLU A 38 -6.34 8.39 -0.74
C GLU A 38 -5.32 7.24 -0.58
N SER A 39 -5.25 6.58 0.59
CA SER A 39 -4.31 5.48 0.94
C SER A 39 -2.97 5.89 1.59
N ARG A 40 -2.83 7.14 2.04
CA ARG A 40 -1.68 7.61 2.81
C ARG A 40 -2.13 8.15 4.14
N LEU A 41 -1.40 7.78 5.20
CA LEU A 41 -1.62 8.27 6.54
C LEU A 41 -0.42 9.13 6.95
N LEU A 42 -0.66 10.41 7.23
CA LEU A 42 0.32 11.25 7.91
C LEU A 42 0.26 10.95 9.41
N ILE A 43 1.39 10.54 9.98
CA ILE A 43 1.52 10.28 11.41
C ILE A 43 2.53 11.24 12.04
N ARG A 44 2.18 11.72 13.23
CA ARG A 44 3.07 12.44 14.11
C ARG A 44 3.51 11.50 15.23
N ILE A 45 4.82 11.33 15.39
CA ILE A 45 5.41 10.47 16.42
C ILE A 45 6.28 11.32 17.35
N ALA A 46 6.04 11.20 18.66
CA ALA A 46 6.95 11.74 19.67
C ALA A 46 7.96 10.66 20.07
N CYS A 47 9.25 10.92 19.89
CA CYS A 47 10.30 9.98 20.26
C CYS A 47 10.35 9.80 21.78
N ALA A 48 10.25 8.56 22.28
CA ALA A 48 10.36 8.26 23.71
C ALA A 48 11.77 8.54 24.28
N GLY A 49 12.80 8.47 23.44
CA GLY A 49 14.19 8.66 23.87
C GLY A 49 14.61 10.12 24.06
N CYS A 50 14.22 11.02 23.14
CA CYS A 50 14.65 12.43 23.17
C CYS A 50 13.50 13.45 23.25
N GLY A 51 12.25 13.01 23.12
CA GLY A 51 11.07 13.89 23.12
C GLY A 51 10.83 14.64 21.81
N GLU A 52 11.74 14.54 20.83
CA GLU A 52 11.59 15.21 19.54
C GLU A 52 10.36 14.70 18.77
N THR A 53 9.67 15.62 18.11
CA THR A 53 8.51 15.29 17.28
C THR A 53 8.96 15.05 15.85
N THR A 54 8.62 13.89 15.29
CA THR A 54 8.85 13.58 13.87
C THR A 54 7.53 13.38 13.14
N LEU A 55 7.45 13.83 11.89
CA LEU A 55 6.36 13.54 10.97
C LEU A 55 6.81 12.44 10.01
N ALA A 56 5.97 11.43 9.82
CA ALA A 56 6.19 10.38 8.85
C ALA A 56 4.93 10.18 7.99
N ILE A 57 5.14 9.79 6.74
CA ILE A 57 4.09 9.37 5.83
C ILE A 57 4.19 7.86 5.75
N VAL A 58 3.12 7.16 6.10
CA VAL A 58 3.00 5.71 5.94
C VAL A 58 1.93 5.43 4.90
N GLU A 59 2.21 4.49 4.02
CA GLU A 59 1.26 4.10 2.97
C GLU A 59 0.37 2.99 3.53
N GLN A 60 -0.95 3.16 3.43
CA GLN A 60 -1.85 2.04 3.57
C GLN A 60 -1.61 1.17 2.34
N VAL A 61 -1.05 -0.01 2.55
CA VAL A 61 -1.02 -1.03 1.49
C VAL A 61 -2.46 -1.46 1.29
N VAL A 62 -3.16 -0.75 0.41
CA VAL A 62 -4.40 -1.24 -0.16
C VAL A 62 -3.93 -2.23 -1.21
N GLU A 63 -3.91 -3.52 -0.86
CA GLU A 63 -3.85 -4.58 -1.88
C GLU A 63 -5.14 -4.49 -2.69
N ASP A 64 -5.17 -3.58 -3.68
CA ASP A 64 -6.19 -3.54 -4.73
C ASP A 64 -5.73 -4.32 -5.98
N ALA A 65 -4.66 -5.10 -5.84
CA ALA A 65 -4.49 -6.26 -6.67
C ALA A 65 -5.13 -7.42 -5.90
N PRO A 66 -6.19 -8.07 -6.38
CA PRO A 66 -6.38 -9.46 -5.97
C PRO A 66 -5.02 -10.14 -6.17
N GLU A 67 -4.57 -10.98 -5.25
CA GLU A 67 -3.55 -11.98 -5.56
C GLU A 67 -4.11 -12.80 -6.73
N GLY A 68 -3.91 -12.28 -7.93
CA GLY A 68 -4.33 -12.88 -9.16
C GLY A 68 -3.51 -14.14 -9.30
N VAL A 69 -4.13 -15.17 -9.88
CA VAL A 69 -3.39 -16.34 -10.34
C VAL A 69 -2.13 -15.84 -11.07
N PRO A 70 -0.93 -16.29 -10.68
CA PRO A 70 0.30 -15.81 -11.30
C PRO A 70 0.20 -15.94 -12.82
N LEU A 71 0.51 -14.86 -13.54
CA LEU A 71 0.54 -14.90 -15.00
C LEU A 71 1.53 -15.99 -15.45
N THR A 72 1.03 -16.90 -16.26
CA THR A 72 1.77 -18.00 -16.88
C THR A 72 2.09 -17.67 -18.34
N ASN A 73 2.90 -18.51 -18.99
CA ASN A 73 3.12 -18.39 -20.44
C ASN A 73 1.82 -18.65 -21.23
N ASP A 74 0.96 -19.52 -20.72
CA ASP A 74 -0.30 -19.87 -21.41
C ASP A 74 -1.24 -18.66 -21.43
N ASP A 75 -1.26 -17.85 -20.37
CA ASP A 75 -2.06 -16.60 -20.33
C ASP A 75 -1.64 -15.60 -21.43
N VAL A 76 -0.36 -15.61 -21.84
CA VAL A 76 0.14 -14.76 -22.94
C VAL A 76 -0.34 -15.26 -24.30
N LEU A 77 -0.38 -16.59 -24.48
CA LEU A 77 -0.87 -17.22 -25.71
C LEU A 77 -2.39 -17.02 -25.83
N ASP A 78 -3.13 -17.22 -24.75
CA ASP A 78 -4.57 -16.99 -24.70
C ASP A 78 -4.91 -15.52 -25.03
N ALA A 79 -4.13 -14.57 -24.51
CA ALA A 79 -4.28 -13.16 -24.86
C ALA A 79 -4.04 -12.91 -26.35
N HIS A 80 -3.05 -13.57 -26.95
CA HIS A 80 -2.78 -13.45 -28.39
C HIS A 80 -3.94 -13.98 -29.23
N ASP A 81 -4.52 -15.13 -28.86
CA ASP A 81 -5.66 -15.72 -29.57
C ASP A 81 -6.93 -14.85 -29.44
N ILE A 82 -7.15 -14.23 -28.28
CA ILE A 82 -8.23 -13.26 -28.08
C ILE A 82 -8.04 -12.03 -28.97
N LEU A 83 -6.81 -11.51 -29.08
CA LEU A 83 -6.52 -10.34 -29.90
C LEU A 83 -6.65 -10.64 -31.40
N ASP A 84 -6.22 -11.81 -31.85
CA ASP A 84 -6.32 -12.24 -33.25
C ASP A 84 -7.78 -12.45 -33.70
N SER A 85 -8.63 -12.94 -32.79
CA SER A 85 -10.05 -13.20 -33.08
C SER A 85 -10.99 -12.01 -32.85
N PHE A 86 -10.47 -10.86 -32.41
CA PHE A 86 -11.30 -9.71 -32.03
C PHE A 86 -11.49 -8.71 -33.18
N ASP A 87 -12.71 -8.63 -33.70
CA ASP A 87 -13.10 -7.69 -34.77
C ASP A 87 -13.82 -6.41 -34.27
N GLY A 88 -13.73 -6.13 -32.96
CA GLY A 88 -14.42 -5.01 -32.34
C GLY A 88 -13.58 -3.71 -32.28
N PRO A 89 -14.20 -2.59 -31.89
CA PRO A 89 -13.46 -1.38 -31.55
C PRO A 89 -12.61 -1.58 -30.27
N PRO A 90 -11.36 -1.08 -30.21
CA PRO A 90 -10.42 -1.36 -29.12
C PRO A 90 -10.91 -1.02 -27.71
N GLU A 91 -11.81 -0.05 -27.58
CA GLU A 91 -12.40 0.38 -26.32
C GLU A 91 -13.26 -0.72 -25.66
N ARG A 92 -13.58 -1.79 -26.39
CA ARG A 92 -14.29 -2.96 -25.88
C ARG A 92 -13.37 -4.11 -25.45
N LEU A 93 -12.06 -4.04 -25.72
CA LEU A 93 -11.09 -5.06 -25.30
C LEU A 93 -10.87 -5.05 -23.78
N PHE A 94 -10.94 -3.87 -23.17
CA PHE A 94 -10.74 -3.71 -21.73
C PHE A 94 -12.01 -3.13 -21.12
N ARG A 95 -12.55 -3.78 -20.08
CA ARG A 95 -13.51 -3.09 -19.21
C ARG A 95 -12.71 -2.06 -18.44
N LEU A 96 -12.88 -0.79 -18.77
CA LEU A 96 -12.45 0.30 -17.89
C LEU A 96 -13.17 0.08 -16.56
N ALA A 97 -12.39 -0.19 -15.50
CA ALA A 97 -12.91 -0.20 -14.15
C ALA A 97 -13.54 1.18 -13.89
N ALA A 98 -14.85 1.18 -13.62
CA ALA A 98 -15.62 2.37 -13.28
C ALA A 98 -15.54 2.63 -11.78
#